data_AF-K5VC40-F1
#
_entry.id   AF-K5VC40-F1
#
_cell.length_a   1.000
_cell.length_b   1.000
_cell.length_c   1.000
_cell.angle_alpha   90.00
_cell.angle_beta   90.00
_cell.angle_gamma   90.00
#
_symmetry.space_group_name_H-M   'P 1'
#
loop_
_entity.id
_entity.type
_entity.pdbx_description
1 polymer ?
#
loop_
_entity_poly.entity_id
_entity_poly.type
_entity_poly.pdbx_seq_one_letter_code
_entity_poly.pdbx_strand_id
1 'polypeptide(L)'
;IIVAGDFAQLPPIASGNALDAGSVTSAPRSTNSVHSQKAAIGKALWHQFTTVVILKQNMRQTSQTANDGKLRKCLENMPNGRPKLSDPRFHHVSIITSWNAHRDKINEVKSVQFAEKAGKSLQEFYSND
;
A
#
# COMPACT_ATOMS: atom_id res chain seq x y z
N ILE A 1 22.81 -2.23 12.93
CA ILE A 1 21.43 -2.46 12.41
C ILE A 1 21.13 -1.31 11.45
N ILE A 2 20.70 -1.61 10.23
CA ILE A 2 20.25 -0.60 9.26
C ILE A 2 18.76 -0.81 9.07
N VAL A 3 17.97 0.23 9.31
CA VAL A 3 16.53 0.23 9.08
C VAL A 3 16.26 1.15 7.90
N ALA A 4 15.44 0.70 6.96
CA ALA A 4 15.02 1.47 5.80
C ALA A 4 13.51 1.38 5.65
N GLY A 5 12.87 2.48 5.29
CA GLY A 5 11.43 2.58 5.17
C GLY A 5 11.00 3.99 4.76
N ASP A 6 9.69 4.18 4.67
CA ASP A 6 9.07 5.47 4.34
C ASP A 6 7.95 5.73 5.34
N PHE A 7 8.03 6.86 6.06
CA PHE A 7 7.06 7.26 7.07
C PHE A 7 5.72 7.72 6.47
N ALA A 8 5.66 8.00 5.17
CA ALA A 8 4.42 8.32 4.47
C ALA A 8 3.61 7.08 4.06
N GLN A 9 4.05 5.87 4.43
CA GLN A 9 3.29 4.64 4.19
C GLN A 9 2.06 4.53 5.08
N LEU A 10 1.17 3.60 4.73
CA LEU A 10 0.01 3.28 5.58
C LEU A 10 0.49 2.86 6.97
N PRO A 11 -0.21 3.28 8.04
CA PRO A 11 0.15 2.88 9.38
C PRO A 11 0.11 1.34 9.50
N PRO A 12 0.90 0.76 10.41
CA PRO A 12 0.85 -0.67 10.67
C PRO A 12 -0.58 -1.13 10.93
N ILE A 13 -0.95 -2.29 10.39
CA ILE A 13 -2.30 -2.87 10.52
C ILE A 13 -2.58 -3.31 11.98
N ALA A 14 -1.55 -3.37 12.84
CA ALA A 14 -1.67 -3.73 14.25
C ALA A 14 -2.19 -2.58 15.12
N SER A 15 -2.92 -2.91 16.19
CA SER A 15 -3.36 -1.93 17.18
C SER A 15 -2.17 -1.37 17.96
N GLY A 16 -1.79 -0.13 17.66
CA GLY A 16 -0.69 0.56 18.33
C GLY A 16 -0.32 1.87 17.65
N ASN A 17 0.45 2.71 18.35
CA ASN A 17 0.99 3.94 17.78
C ASN A 17 2.13 3.61 16.81
N ALA A 18 2.24 4.38 15.73
CA ALA A 18 3.39 4.29 14.82
C ALA A 18 4.71 4.62 15.55
N LEU A 19 5.84 4.15 14.99
CA LEU A 19 7.16 4.27 15.60
C LEU A 19 7.63 5.73 15.74
N ASP A 20 7.22 6.57 14.80
CA ASP A 20 7.47 8.01 14.73
C ASP A 20 6.52 8.85 15.61
N ALA A 21 5.46 8.26 16.16
CA ALA A 21 4.56 8.97 17.06
C ALA A 21 5.30 9.38 18.35
N GLY A 22 5.29 10.66 18.70
CA GLY A 22 6.00 11.17 19.90
C GLY A 22 5.47 10.64 21.25
N SER A 23 4.29 10.02 21.26
CA SER A 23 3.73 9.41 22.47
C SER A 23 4.34 8.03 22.72
N VAL A 24 5.32 7.97 23.61
CA VAL A 24 5.72 6.72 24.27
C VAL A 24 4.81 6.60 25.50
N THR A 25 3.82 5.73 25.47
CA THR A 25 3.03 5.45 26.67
C THR A 25 3.95 4.87 27.73
N SER A 26 4.28 5.69 28.73
CA SER A 26 5.18 5.37 29.85
C SER A 26 4.50 4.48 30.90
N ALA A 27 3.18 4.30 30.79
CA ALA A 27 2.41 3.45 31.68
C ALA A 27 2.52 1.98 31.24
N PRO A 28 3.17 1.09 32.02
CA PRO A 28 3.10 -0.33 31.75
C PRO A 28 1.64 -0.76 31.86
N ARG A 29 1.06 -1.18 30.73
CA ARG A 29 -0.28 -1.78 30.76
C ARG A 29 -0.16 -3.06 31.58
N SER A 30 -0.87 -3.17 32.70
CA SER A 30 -0.81 -4.33 33.63
C SER A 30 -1.38 -5.64 33.06
N THR A 31 -1.62 -5.70 31.75
CA THR A 31 -2.27 -6.82 31.05
C THR A 31 -1.30 -7.45 30.05
N ASN A 32 -1.21 -8.79 30.11
CA ASN A 32 -0.29 -9.75 29.47
C ASN A 32 -0.12 -9.72 27.93
N SER A 33 -0.17 -8.57 27.27
CA SER A 33 0.06 -8.50 25.83
C SER A 33 1.57 -8.48 25.53
N VAL A 34 2.15 -9.67 25.29
CA VAL A 34 3.53 -9.84 24.79
C VAL A 34 3.79 -8.96 23.56
N HIS A 35 2.78 -8.79 22.69
CA HIS A 35 2.86 -7.93 21.52
C HIS A 35 3.09 -6.46 21.89
N SER A 36 2.36 -5.93 22.87
CA SER A 36 2.49 -4.55 23.33
C SER A 36 3.85 -4.28 23.98
N GLN A 37 4.37 -5.27 24.74
CA GLN A 37 5.70 -5.17 25.35
C GLN A 37 6.81 -5.16 24.29
N LYS A 38 6.73 -6.05 23.29
CA LYS A 38 7.66 -6.06 22.15
C LYS A 38 7.64 -4.73 21.38
N ALA A 39 6.45 -4.15 21.18
CA ALA A 39 6.32 -2.85 20.51
C ALA A 39 6.97 -1.71 21.32
N ALA A 40 6.77 -1.68 22.65
CA ALA A 40 7.40 -0.69 23.53
C ALA A 40 8.93 -0.80 23.55
N ILE A 41 9.48 -2.02 23.63
CA ILE A 41 10.93 -2.26 23.56
C ILE A 41 11.48 -1.83 22.19
N GLY A 42 10.79 -2.20 21.10
CA GLY A 42 11.17 -1.80 19.74
C GLY A 42 11.19 -0.28 19.59
N LYS A 43 10.23 0.43 20.19
CA LYS A 43 10.18 1.89 20.19
C LYS A 43 11.31 2.52 21.01
N ALA A 44 11.65 1.96 22.17
CA ALA A 44 12.80 2.43 22.95
C ALA A 44 14.12 2.26 22.18
N LEU A 45 14.31 1.13 21.49
CA LEU A 45 15.45 0.90 20.60
C LEU A 45 15.45 1.86 19.41
N TRP A 46 14.27 2.17 18.85
CA TRP A 46 14.11 3.13 17.76
C TRP A 46 14.64 4.52 18.14
N HIS A 47 14.38 4.98 19.36
CA HIS A 47 14.90 6.27 19.84
C HIS A 47 16.43 6.29 20.08
N GLN A 48 17.11 5.15 20.03
CA GLN A 48 18.57 5.08 20.18
C GLN A 48 19.33 5.29 18.86
N PHE A 49 18.65 5.33 17.70
CA PHE A 49 19.30 5.63 16.43
C PHE A 49 19.73 7.10 16.36
N THR A 50 21.02 7.33 16.13
CA THR A 50 21.62 8.68 16.07
C THR A 50 21.80 9.20 14.64
N THR A 51 21.77 8.32 13.64
CA THR A 51 22.03 8.66 12.24
C THR A 51 20.79 8.41 11.41
N VAL A 52 20.29 9.47 10.75
CA VAL A 52 19.17 9.41 9.81
C VAL A 52 19.66 9.86 8.44
N VAL A 53 19.37 9.08 7.41
CA VAL A 53 19.70 9.40 6.01
C VAL A 53 18.41 9.51 5.21
N ILE A 54 18.22 10.63 4.52
CA ILE A 54 17.06 10.87 3.64
C ILE A 54 17.51 10.83 2.19
N LEU A 55 16.95 9.89 1.42
CA LEU A 55 17.16 9.79 -0.02
C LEU A 55 16.25 10.79 -0.74
N LYS A 56 16.82 11.71 -1.53
CA LYS A 56 16.07 12.77 -2.23
C LYS A 56 15.71 12.43 -3.68
N GLN A 57 16.43 11.51 -4.31
CA GLN A 57 16.25 11.20 -5.72
C GLN A 57 15.26 10.04 -5.90
N ASN A 58 14.17 10.28 -6.62
CA ASN A 58 13.20 9.23 -6.97
C ASN A 58 13.70 8.46 -8.19
N MET A 59 14.03 7.19 -8.00
CA MET A 59 14.53 6.32 -9.07
C MET A 59 13.42 5.48 -9.75
N ARG A 60 12.20 5.43 -9.21
CA ARG A 60 11.09 4.62 -9.76
C ARG A 60 10.34 5.31 -10.90
N GLN A 61 10.46 6.63 -11.02
CA GLN A 61 9.70 7.46 -11.97
C GLN A 61 10.60 8.31 -12.88
N THR A 62 11.81 7.84 -13.17
CA THR A 62 12.82 8.59 -13.95
C THR A 62 12.42 8.87 -15.40
N SER A 63 11.56 8.04 -15.98
CA SER A 63 11.09 8.17 -17.38
C SER A 63 9.74 8.88 -17.53
N GLN A 64 9.24 9.55 -16.50
CA GLN A 64 7.96 10.25 -16.60
C GLN A 64 8.03 11.45 -17.55
N THR A 65 7.08 11.50 -18.47
CA THR A 65 6.94 12.62 -19.39
C THR A 65 6.26 13.80 -18.69
N ALA A 66 6.44 15.02 -19.21
CA ALA A 66 5.75 16.20 -18.70
C ALA A 66 4.20 16.06 -18.76
N ASN A 67 3.69 15.17 -19.62
CA ASN A 67 2.27 14.85 -19.71
C ASN A 67 1.79 13.96 -18.56
N ASP A 68 2.63 13.08 -18.02
CA ASP A 68 2.31 12.24 -16.85
C ASP A 68 2.13 13.10 -15.59
N GLY A 69 2.94 14.15 -15.44
CA GLY A 69 2.80 15.15 -14.37
C GLY A 69 1.50 15.95 -14.47
N LYS A 70 1.08 16.34 -15.69
CA LYS A 70 -0.21 17.00 -15.93
C LYS A 70 -1.38 16.05 -15.70
N LEU A 71 -1.27 14.78 -16.08
CA LEU A 71 -2.29 13.76 -15.85
C LEU A 71 -2.50 13.53 -14.35
N ARG A 72 -1.43 13.45 -13.56
CA ARG A 72 -1.51 13.38 -12.09
C ARG A 72 -2.29 14.56 -11.52
N LYS A 73 -1.94 15.78 -11.93
CA LYS A 73 -2.60 17.00 -11.49
C LYS A 73 -4.07 17.08 -11.94
N CYS A 74 -4.42 16.56 -13.12
CA CYS A 74 -5.80 16.47 -13.58
C CYS A 74 -6.63 15.41 -12.85
N LEU A 75 -6.04 14.27 -12.50
CA LEU A 75 -6.69 13.23 -11.70
C LEU A 75 -6.98 13.71 -10.27
N GLU A 76 -6.07 14.50 -9.69
CA GLU A 76 -6.26 15.18 -8.41
C GLU A 76 -7.36 16.26 -8.46
N ASN A 77 -7.62 16.86 -9.63
CA ASN A 77 -8.57 17.97 -9.83
C ASN A 77 -9.78 17.58 -10.72
N MET A 78 -10.19 16.31 -10.71
CA MET A 78 -11.11 15.74 -11.70
C MET A 78 -12.42 16.56 -11.85
N PRO A 79 -12.68 17.20 -13.01
CA PRO A 79 -13.94 17.86 -13.31
C PRO A 79 -14.95 16.86 -13.90
N ASN A 80 -16.16 16.80 -13.31
CA ASN A 80 -17.49 16.41 -13.84
C ASN A 80 -17.65 15.23 -14.84
N GLY A 81 -16.64 14.38 -15.07
CA GLY A 81 -16.71 13.21 -15.95
C GLY A 81 -15.90 12.07 -15.37
N ARG A 82 -16.49 11.30 -14.46
CA ARG A 82 -15.81 10.15 -13.83
C ARG A 82 -15.51 9.09 -14.89
N PRO A 83 -14.25 8.69 -15.10
CA PRO A 83 -13.88 7.67 -16.06
C PRO A 83 -14.54 6.34 -15.67
N LYS A 84 -15.10 5.64 -16.67
CA LYS A 84 -15.74 4.35 -16.46
C LYS A 84 -14.70 3.24 -16.59
N LEU A 85 -14.69 2.32 -15.64
CA LEU A 85 -13.76 1.19 -15.62
C LEU A 85 -13.92 0.22 -16.82
N SER A 86 -15.08 0.29 -17.49
CA SER A 86 -15.37 -0.48 -18.69
C SER A 86 -14.69 0.04 -19.96
N ASP A 87 -14.16 1.27 -19.95
CA ASP A 87 -13.46 1.86 -21.09
C ASP A 87 -12.23 0.99 -21.47
N PRO A 88 -12.03 0.65 -22.76
CA PRO A 88 -10.91 -0.17 -23.24
C PRO A 88 -9.54 0.26 -22.73
N ARG A 89 -9.35 1.57 -22.47
CA ARG A 89 -8.10 2.11 -21.94
C ARG A 89 -7.71 1.57 -20.57
N PHE A 90 -8.66 0.97 -19.82
CA PHE A 90 -8.44 0.38 -18.49
C PHE A 90 -8.48 -1.16 -18.47
N HIS A 91 -8.46 -1.85 -19.62
CA HIS A 91 -8.56 -3.31 -19.66
C HIS A 91 -7.30 -4.02 -19.12
N HIS A 92 -6.11 -3.46 -19.35
CA HIS A 92 -4.82 -4.08 -18.99
C HIS A 92 -3.99 -3.26 -18.00
N VAL A 93 -4.65 -2.40 -17.23
CA VAL A 93 -3.98 -1.59 -16.21
C VAL A 93 -4.12 -2.21 -14.83
N SER A 94 -3.11 -2.04 -13.98
CA SER A 94 -3.23 -2.36 -12.55
C SER A 94 -4.23 -1.42 -11.88
N ILE A 95 -5.13 -1.97 -11.08
CA ILE A 95 -6.14 -1.23 -10.32
C ILE A 95 -5.87 -1.43 -8.84
N ILE A 96 -5.78 -0.32 -8.11
CA ILE A 96 -5.65 -0.31 -6.65
C ILE A 96 -7.01 0.08 -6.08
N THR A 97 -7.51 -0.72 -5.14
CA THR A 97 -8.78 -0.47 -4.43
C THR A 97 -8.53 -0.37 -2.93
N SER A 98 -9.41 0.32 -2.21
CA SER A 98 -9.29 0.50 -0.76
C SER A 98 -9.57 -0.77 0.05
N TRP A 99 -10.35 -1.71 -0.51
CA TRP A 99 -10.81 -2.90 0.21
C TRP A 99 -10.49 -4.16 -0.58
N ASN A 100 -10.02 -5.20 0.12
CA ASN A 100 -9.78 -6.51 -0.47
C ASN A 100 -11.03 -7.06 -1.17
N ALA A 101 -12.22 -6.91 -0.56
CA ALA A 101 -13.48 -7.34 -1.18
C ALA A 101 -13.73 -6.70 -2.57
N HIS A 102 -13.39 -5.41 -2.74
CA HIS A 102 -13.52 -4.75 -4.05
C HIS A 102 -12.46 -5.23 -5.04
N ARG A 103 -11.21 -5.43 -4.59
CA ARG A 103 -10.14 -6.02 -5.40
C ARG A 103 -10.54 -7.40 -5.90
N ASP A 104 -11.04 -8.24 -5.00
CA ASP A 104 -11.36 -9.63 -5.27
C ASP A 104 -12.52 -9.71 -6.27
N LYS A 105 -13.55 -8.86 -6.11
CA LYS A 105 -14.65 -8.81 -7.08
C LYS A 105 -14.19 -8.32 -8.47
N ILE A 106 -13.30 -7.34 -8.52
CA ILE A 106 -12.72 -6.87 -9.80
C ILE A 106 -11.88 -7.96 -10.44
N ASN A 107 -11.07 -8.67 -9.66
CA ASN A 107 -10.21 -9.75 -10.13
C ASN A 107 -11.05 -10.91 -10.69
N GLU A 108 -12.12 -11.30 -10.01
CA GLU A 108 -13.06 -12.33 -10.46
C GLU A 108 -13.67 -11.99 -11.83
N VAL A 109 -14.20 -10.77 -11.99
CA VAL A 109 -14.81 -10.35 -13.26
C VAL A 109 -13.77 -10.21 -14.37
N LYS A 110 -12.61 -9.64 -14.08
CA LYS A 110 -11.58 -9.37 -15.09
C LYS A 110 -10.80 -10.61 -15.50
N SER A 111 -10.59 -11.59 -14.61
CA SER A 111 -9.89 -12.83 -14.93
C SER A 111 -10.69 -13.65 -15.95
N VAL A 112 -12.01 -13.75 -15.77
CA VAL A 112 -12.92 -14.41 -16.70
C VAL A 112 -12.90 -13.71 -18.07
N GLN A 113 -13.10 -12.39 -18.09
CA GLN A 113 -13.05 -11.61 -19.34
C GLN A 113 -11.70 -11.71 -20.06
N PHE A 114 -10.60 -11.78 -19.30
CA PHE A 114 -9.27 -11.95 -19.86
C PHE A 114 -9.08 -13.33 -20.48
N ALA A 115 -9.52 -14.39 -19.80
CA ALA A 115 -9.46 -15.77 -20.28
C ALA A 115 -10.28 -15.94 -21.57
N GLU A 116 -11.52 -15.43 -21.59
CA GLU A 116 -12.39 -15.43 -22.77
C GLU A 116 -11.75 -14.74 -23.98
N LYS A 117 -11.22 -13.52 -23.79
CA LYS A 117 -10.53 -12.78 -24.86
C LYS A 117 -9.26 -13.47 -25.35
N ALA A 118 -8.55 -14.16 -24.47
CA ALA A 118 -7.34 -14.89 -24.82
C ALA A 118 -7.65 -16.28 -25.46
N GLY A 119 -8.92 -16.69 -25.52
CA GLY A 119 -9.31 -18.03 -25.96
C GLY A 119 -8.79 -19.14 -25.04
N LYS A 120 -8.59 -18.83 -23.76
CA LYS A 120 -8.04 -19.76 -22.75
C LYS A 120 -9.09 -20.06 -21.68
N SER A 121 -8.95 -21.22 -21.03
CA SER A 121 -9.72 -21.53 -19.82
C SER A 121 -9.04 -20.95 -18.57
N LEU A 122 -9.84 -20.49 -17.62
CA LEU A 122 -9.37 -20.10 -16.30
C LEU A 122 -9.15 -21.36 -15.46
N GLN A 123 -7.96 -21.54 -14.90
CA GLN A 123 -7.66 -22.62 -13.96
C GLN A 123 -7.48 -22.03 -12.57
N GLU A 124 -8.24 -22.55 -11.61
CA GLU A 124 -8.11 -22.19 -10.21
C GLU A 124 -7.29 -23.25 -9.49
N PHE A 125 -6.25 -22.82 -8.78
CA PHE A 125 -5.46 -23.68 -7.91
C PHE A 125 -5.73 -23.28 -6.47
N TYR A 126 -6.01 -24.25 -5.63
CA TYR A 126 -6.05 -24.06 -4.18
C TYR A 126 -4.90 -24.83 -3.55
N SER A 127 -4.24 -24.20 -2.58
CA SER A 127 -3.27 -24.88 -1.73
C SER A 127 -4.06 -25.63 -0.66
N ASN A 128 -3.86 -26.95 -0.57
CA ASN A 128 -4.18 -27.68 0.64
C ASN A 128 -2.97 -27.57 1.56
N ASP A 129 -3.21 -27.17 2.80
CA ASP A 129 -2.24 -27.18 3.88
C ASP A 129 -2.05 -28.62 4.41
#